data_AF-A0A093HF39-F1
#
_entry.id   AF-A0A093HF39-F1
#
_cell.length_a   1.000
_cell.length_b   1.000
_cell.length_c   1.000
_cell.angle_alpha   90.00
_cell.angle_beta   90.00
_cell.angle_gamma   90.00
#
_symmetry.space_group_name_H-M   'P 1'
#
loop_
_entity.id
_entity.type
_entity.pdbx_description
1 polymer ?
#
loop_
_entity_poly.entity_id
_entity_poly.type
_entity_poly.pdbx_seq_one_letter_code
_entity_poly.pdbx_strand_id
1 'polypeptide(L)' 'SLCSLRGCCWSPQSDSNIPWCFFSSNHGYRVDGAVRTTQTGFQATLRRLSSPSLFGNDINTVLLTGEYQTQNRFRFRV' A
#
# COMPACT_ATOMS: atom_id res chain seq x y z
N SER A 1 -23.47 1.29 -0.89
CA SER A 1 -22.94 2.32 -1.81
C SER A 1 -21.70 1.79 -2.52
N LEU A 2 -21.21 2.44 -3.58
CA LEU A 2 -19.93 2.07 -4.21
C LEU A 2 -18.76 2.08 -3.20
N CYS A 3 -18.83 2.94 -2.19
CA CYS A 3 -17.85 2.99 -1.10
C CYS A 3 -17.76 1.67 -0.33
N SER A 4 -18.91 1.14 0.11
CA SER A 4 -18.98 -0.14 0.84
C SER A 4 -18.54 -1.33 -0.02
N LEU A 5 -18.89 -1.34 -1.31
CA LEU A 5 -18.45 -2.38 -2.24
C LEU A 5 -16.93 -2.39 -2.45
N ARG A 6 -16.29 -1.21 -2.36
CA ARG A 6 -14.84 -1.06 -2.37
C ARG A 6 -14.20 -1.32 -1.00
N GLY A 7 -14.97 -1.65 0.03
CA GLY A 7 -14.46 -1.93 1.39
C GLY A 7 -13.92 -0.70 2.13
N CYS A 8 -14.27 0.50 1.67
CA CYS A 8 -13.82 1.77 2.22
C CYS A 8 -14.74 2.28 3.36
N CYS A 9 -14.30 3.33 4.05
CA CYS A 9 -15.09 4.03 5.06
C CYS A 9 -15.98 5.10 4.42
N TRP A 10 -17.26 5.13 4.79
CA TRP A 10 -18.23 6.14 4.36
C TRP A 10 -18.51 7.12 5.50
N SER A 11 -18.21 8.40 5.28
CA SER A 11 -18.46 9.49 6.23
C SER A 11 -18.78 10.77 5.47
N PRO A 12 -20.07 11.07 5.21
CA PRO A 12 -20.45 12.28 4.48
C PRO A 12 -20.06 13.53 5.26
N GLN A 13 -19.57 14.55 4.55
CA GLN A 13 -19.05 15.80 5.12
C GLN A 13 -19.80 17.00 4.56
N SER A 14 -19.89 18.08 5.33
CA SER A 14 -20.49 19.34 4.89
C SER A 14 -19.64 20.06 3.84
N ASP A 15 -18.31 19.92 3.93
CA ASP A 15 -17.36 20.42 2.94
C ASP A 15 -17.13 19.37 1.85
N SER A 16 -17.37 19.75 0.59
CA SER A 16 -17.19 18.88 -0.58
C SER A 16 -15.73 18.58 -0.90
N ASN A 17 -14.77 19.32 -0.34
CA ASN A 17 -13.34 19.05 -0.51
C ASN A 17 -12.86 17.89 0.37
N ILE A 18 -13.64 17.49 1.37
CA ILE A 18 -13.32 16.36 2.24
C ILE A 18 -13.93 15.09 1.60
N PRO A 19 -13.12 14.05 1.33
CA PRO A 19 -13.62 12.84 0.69
C PRO A 19 -14.63 12.12 1.59
N TRP A 20 -15.87 11.99 1.11
CA TRP A 20 -16.91 11.25 1.82
C TRP A 20 -16.65 9.74 1.87
N CYS A 21 -15.85 9.24 0.94
CA CYS A 21 -15.40 7.86 0.88
C CYS A 21 -13.88 7.82 0.88
N PHE A 22 -13.28 7.17 1.87
CA PHE A 22 -11.82 7.14 2.05
C PHE A 22 -11.34 5.74 2.45
N PHE A 23 -10.05 5.49 2.21
CA PHE A 23 -9.46 4.19 2.52
C PHE A 23 -9.52 3.87 4.02
N SER A 24 -9.97 2.67 4.30
CA SER A 24 -9.85 2.01 5.60
C SER A 24 -8.46 1.38 5.75
N SER A 25 -8.07 1.04 6.97
CA SER A 25 -6.77 0.44 7.29
C SER A 25 -6.59 -0.99 6.78
N ASN A 26 -7.63 -1.60 6.22
CA ASN A 26 -7.57 -2.94 5.61
C ASN A 26 -7.13 -2.90 4.13
N HIS A 27 -6.91 -1.72 3.55
CA HIS A 27 -6.37 -1.55 2.21
C HIS A 27 -4.84 -1.40 2.25
N GLY A 28 -4.16 -1.93 1.24
CA GLY A 28 -2.71 -1.85 1.10
C GLY A 28 -2.03 -3.22 1.24
N TYR A 29 -0.77 -3.20 1.68
CA TYR A 29 0.07 -4.39 1.81
C TYR A 29 0.70 -4.43 3.20
N ARG A 30 1.00 -5.64 3.67
CA ARG A 30 1.79 -5.88 4.87
C ARG A 30 3.11 -6.56 4.50
N VAL A 31 4.14 -6.35 5.31
CA VAL A 31 5.38 -7.14 5.21
C VAL A 31 5.05 -8.61 5.50
N ASP A 32 5.48 -9.49 4.61
CA ASP A 32 5.32 -10.93 4.74
C ASP A 32 6.66 -11.58 5.08
N GLY A 33 6.85 -11.92 6.36
CA GLY A 33 8.09 -12.46 6.90
C GLY A 33 9.11 -11.39 7.29
N ALA A 34 10.39 -11.75 7.23
CA ALA A 34 11.49 -10.88 7.64
C ALA A 34 12.01 -10.00 6.50
N VAL A 35 12.44 -8.79 6.84
CA VAL A 35 13.20 -7.92 5.95
C VAL A 35 14.61 -8.50 5.77
N ARG A 36 15.06 -8.59 4.52
CA ARG A 36 16.36 -9.16 4.16
C ARG A 36 17.34 -8.04 3.82
N THR A 37 18.45 -7.99 4.52
CA THR A 37 19.54 -7.05 4.17
C THR A 37 20.18 -7.47 2.85
N THR A 38 20.54 -6.49 2.03
CA THR A 38 21.31 -6.68 0.80
C THR A 38 22.58 -5.84 0.86
N GLN A 39 23.50 -6.04 -0.08
CA GLN A 39 24.73 -5.26 -0.15
C GLN A 39 24.48 -3.75 -0.34
N THR A 40 23.37 -3.38 -0.98
CA THR A 40 23.01 -1.99 -1.29
C THR A 40 21.87 -1.45 -0.43
N GLY A 41 21.28 -2.25 0.45
CA GLY A 41 20.16 -1.83 1.30
C GLY A 41 19.36 -3.01 1.85
N PHE A 42 18.09 -3.12 1.44
CA PHE A 42 17.20 -4.18 1.92
C PHE A 42 16.14 -4.60 0.91
N GLN A 43 15.53 -5.76 1.15
CA GLN A 43 14.35 -6.24 0.46
C GLN A 43 13.28 -6.71 1.44
N ALA A 44 12.02 -6.46 1.12
CA ALA A 44 10.88 -6.95 1.87
C ALA A 44 9.81 -7.45 0.89
N THR A 45 9.37 -8.70 1.07
CA THR A 45 8.18 -9.19 0.39
C THR A 45 6.96 -8.54 1.03
N LEU A 46 6.11 -7.92 0.23
CA LEU A 46 4.85 -7.34 0.68
C LEU A 46 3.69 -8.17 0.14
N ARG A 47 2.70 -8.44 0.98
CA ARG A 47 1.51 -9.19 0.62
C ARG A 47 0.26 -8.35 0.82
N ARG A 48 -0.59 -8.33 -0.21
CA ARG A 48 -1.81 -7.53 -0.24
C ARG A 48 -2.72 -7.94 0.92
N LEU A 49 -3.27 -6.96 1.61
CA LEU A 49 -4.32 -7.18 2.59
C LEU A 49 -5.60 -7.62 1.87
N SER A 50 -6.44 -8.39 2.55
CA SER A 50 -7.71 -8.89 2.01
C SER A 50 -8.76 -7.76 1.95
N SER A 51 -8.64 -6.87 0.98
CA SER A 51 -9.64 -5.85 0.65
C SER A 51 -10.26 -6.09 -0.74
N PRO A 52 -11.48 -5.59 -1.01
CA PRO A 52 -12.04 -5.61 -2.36
C PRO A 52 -11.11 -4.94 -3.40
N SER A 53 -11.25 -5.34 -4.66
CA SER A 53 -10.54 -4.70 -5.75
C SER A 53 -11.18 -3.35 -6.08
N LEU A 54 -10.36 -2.34 -6.36
CA LEU A 54 -10.85 -1.03 -6.79
C LEU A 54 -11.11 -0.99 -8.30
N PHE A 55 -10.18 -1.56 -9.08
CA PHE A 55 -10.13 -1.46 -10.54
C PHE A 55 -9.76 -2.78 -11.24
N GLY A 56 -9.65 -3.90 -10.51
CA GLY A 56 -9.24 -5.21 -11.03
C GLY A 56 -7.72 -5.38 -11.08
N ASN A 57 -7.29 -6.61 -11.41
CA ASN A 57 -5.88 -6.98 -11.65
C ASN A 57 -4.91 -6.65 -10.50
N ASP A 58 -5.33 -6.87 -9.26
CA ASP A 58 -4.47 -6.68 -8.09
C ASP A 58 -3.27 -7.66 -8.09
N ILE A 59 -2.08 -7.14 -7.80
CA ILE A 59 -0.86 -7.95 -7.67
C ILE A 59 -0.71 -8.39 -6.21
N ASN A 60 -1.03 -9.63 -5.88
CA ASN A 60 -1.09 -10.07 -4.47
C ASN A 60 0.24 -10.02 -3.71
N THR A 61 1.36 -10.20 -4.41
CA THR A 61 2.70 -10.23 -3.82
C THR A 61 3.61 -9.32 -4.62
N VAL A 62 4.24 -8.36 -3.96
CA VAL A 62 5.21 -7.43 -4.56
C VAL A 62 6.51 -7.45 -3.75
N LEU A 63 7.62 -7.02 -4.35
CA LEU A 63 8.93 -7.01 -3.71
C LEU A 63 9.43 -5.58 -3.57
N LEU A 64 9.34 -5.04 -2.36
CA LEU A 64 9.99 -3.77 -2.05
C LEU A 64 11.51 -3.98 -2.00
N THR A 65 12.25 -3.20 -2.79
CA THR A 65 13.71 -3.10 -2.72
C THR A 65 14.08 -1.68 -2.36
N GLY A 66 14.76 -1.49 -1.22
CA GLY A 66 15.36 -0.22 -0.81
C GLY A 66 16.86 -0.21 -1.04
N GLU A 67 17.40 0.88 -1.59
CA GLU A 67 18.80 1.07 -1.95
C GLU A 67 19.34 2.38 -1.33
N TYR A 68 20.40 2.27 -0.53
CA TYR A 68 21.18 3.39 -0.01
C TYR A 68 22.25 3.79 -1.04
N GLN A 69 21.85 4.55 -2.07
CA GLN A 69 22.70 4.78 -3.24
C GLN A 69 23.87 5.74 -2.96
N THR A 70 23.61 6.82 -2.23
CA THR A 70 24.64 7.78 -1.77
C THR A 70 24.24 8.33 -0.40
N GLN A 71 25.11 9.15 0.21
CA GLN A 71 24.82 9.83 1.49
C GLN A 71 23.53 10.69 1.44
N ASN A 72 23.15 11.19 0.27
CA ASN A 72 21.99 12.09 0.08
C ASN A 72 20.95 11.52 -0.88
N ARG A 73 21.01 10.23 -1.22
CA ARG A 73 20.07 9.60 -2.16
C ARG A 73 19.68 8.20 -1.72
N PHE A 74 18.41 8.07 -1.35
CA PHE A 74 17.72 6.80 -1.18
C PHE A 74 16.86 6.52 -2.40
N ARG A 75 16.84 5.28 -2.88
CA ARG A 75 15.91 4.81 -3.91
C ARG A 75 15.15 3.62 -3.37
N PHE A 76 13.87 3.56 -3.69
CA PHE A 76 13.10 2.33 -3.54
C PHE A 76 12.34 2.00 -4.83
N ARG A 77 12.01 0.73 -5.00
CA ARG A 77 11.08 0.23 -6.02
C ARG A 77 10.20 -0.84 -5.39
N VAL A 78 8.98 -0.95 -5.91
CA VAL A 78 7.99 -1.98 -5.54
C VAL A 78 7.62 -2.74 -6.80
#